data_AF-A0A1J7BSI2-F1
#
_entry.id   AF-A0A1J7BSI2-F1
#
_cell.length_a   1.000
_cell.length_b   1.000
_cell.length_c   1.000
_cell.angle_alpha   90.00
_cell.angle_beta   90.00
_cell.angle_gamma   90.00
#
_symmetry.space_group_name_H-M   'P 1'
#
loop_
_entity.id
_entity.type
_entity.pdbx_description
1 polymer ?
#
loop_
_entity_poly.entity_id
_entity_poly.type
_entity_poly.pdbx_seq_one_letter_code
_entity_poly.pdbx_strand_id
1 'polypeptide(L)'
;MENQVKKSLEFKFLYDGITYSVQSFVLSTDAELTFDNVAKEMYDGFAYHLSFTTDPRLPLELARDSNMVYFIEDGGVTKLGYLRGSSFIECEDSIFISTLKARILELLMMPGDTGNYKE
;
A
#
# COMPACT_ATOMS: atom_id res chain seq x y z
N MET A 1 15.70 -3.02 12.03
CA MET A 1 15.23 -1.65 12.30
C MET A 1 13.73 -1.71 12.50
N GLU A 2 13.17 -1.01 13.50
CA GLU A 2 11.72 -0.97 13.72
C GLU A 2 11.06 -0.07 12.66
N ASN A 3 10.18 -0.64 11.84
CA ASN A 3 9.37 0.13 10.90
C ASN A 3 8.42 1.03 11.69
N GLN A 4 8.66 2.34 11.71
CA GLN A 4 7.74 3.27 12.37
C GLN A 4 6.49 3.46 11.52
N VAL A 5 5.33 3.37 12.16
CA VAL A 5 4.05 3.75 11.55
C VAL A 5 4.08 5.23 11.27
N LYS A 6 4.03 5.62 9.99
CA LYS A 6 4.02 7.03 9.58
C LYS A 6 2.62 7.59 9.59
N LYS A 7 1.66 6.84 9.05
CA LYS A 7 0.25 7.24 8.95
C LYS A 7 -0.65 6.01 9.10
N SER A 8 -1.87 6.21 9.56
CA SER A 8 -2.90 5.17 9.62
C SER A 8 -4.24 5.72 9.22
N LEU A 9 -5.10 4.87 8.67
CA LEU A 9 -6.50 5.19 8.41
C LEU A 9 -7.40 4.00 8.70
N GLU A 10 -8.67 4.31 8.90
CA GLU A 10 -9.72 3.33 9.04
C GLU A 10 -10.82 3.63 8.03
N PHE A 11 -11.32 2.58 7.37
CA PHE A 11 -12.43 2.69 6.45
C PHE A 11 -13.30 1.44 6.49
N LYS A 12 -14.53 1.60 5.99
CA LYS A 12 -15.47 0.49 5.79
C LYS A 12 -15.42 0.05 4.34
N PHE A 13 -15.36 -1.25 4.12
CA PHE A 13 -15.43 -1.88 2.82
C PHE A 13 -16.64 -2.82 2.79
N LEU A 14 -17.50 -2.69 1.78
CA LEU A 14 -18.70 -3.53 1.63
C LEU A 14 -18.46 -4.53 0.52
N TYR A 15 -18.57 -5.83 0.82
CA TYR A 15 -18.50 -6.90 -0.16
C TYR A 15 -19.43 -8.04 0.21
N ASP A 16 -20.21 -8.50 -0.77
CA ASP A 16 -21.18 -9.58 -0.63
C ASP A 16 -22.14 -9.40 0.58
N GLY A 17 -22.61 -8.16 0.79
CA GLY A 17 -23.50 -7.82 1.91
C GLY A 17 -22.83 -7.75 3.29
N ILE A 18 -21.54 -8.05 3.40
CA ILE A 18 -20.76 -7.97 4.64
C ILE A 18 -19.98 -6.66 4.66
N THR A 19 -20.08 -5.93 5.76
CA THR A 19 -19.23 -4.74 6.01
C THR A 19 -17.98 -5.14 6.77
N TYR A 20 -16.83 -4.88 6.17
CA TYR A 20 -15.51 -5.08 6.73
C TYR A 20 -14.97 -3.76 7.25
N SER A 21 -14.56 -3.72 8.52
CA SER A 21 -13.80 -2.63 9.08
C SER A 21 -12.33 -2.86 8.76
N VAL A 22 -11.71 -1.96 8.00
CA VAL A 22 -10.33 -2.09 7.53
C VAL A 22 -9.50 -1.00 8.19
N GLN A 23 -8.48 -1.41 8.93
CA GLN A 23 -7.49 -0.51 9.51
C GLN A 23 -6.18 -0.68 8.75
N SER A 24 -5.71 0.38 8.11
CA SER A 24 -4.51 0.39 7.28
C SER A 24 -3.42 1.25 7.89
N PHE A 25 -2.18 0.79 7.77
CA PHE A 25 -0.98 1.42 8.31
C PHE A 25 0.02 1.60 7.16
N VAL A 26 0.44 2.84 6.94
CA VAL A 26 1.54 3.20 6.06
C VAL A 26 2.80 3.29 6.91
N LEU A 27 3.75 2.41 6.62
CA LEU A 27 5.04 2.33 7.28
C LEU A 27 6.13 2.88 6.35
N SER A 28 7.21 3.41 6.92
CA SER A 28 8.44 3.62 6.14
C SER A 28 8.93 2.30 5.56
N THR A 29 9.34 2.31 4.30
CA THR A 29 10.20 1.24 3.76
C THR A 29 11.60 1.35 4.36
N ASP A 30 12.31 0.23 4.37
CA ASP A 30 13.73 0.23 4.64
C ASP A 30 14.47 1.04 3.58
N ALA A 31 15.53 1.75 3.96
CA ALA A 31 16.33 2.57 3.03
C ALA A 31 17.05 1.70 1.99
N GLU A 32 17.19 0.40 2.26
CA GLU A 32 17.86 -0.59 1.40
C GLU A 32 16.88 -1.42 0.55
N LEU A 33 15.59 -1.08 0.50
CA LEU A 33 14.61 -1.82 -0.28
C LEU A 33 14.94 -1.75 -1.79
N THR A 34 15.11 -2.91 -2.40
CA THR A 34 15.41 -3.05 -3.83
C THR A 34 14.41 -3.98 -4.51
N PHE A 35 14.05 -3.63 -5.74
CA PHE A 35 13.17 -4.42 -6.59
C PHE A 35 13.90 -4.77 -7.88
N ASP A 36 14.29 -6.03 -8.06
CA ASP A 36 15.12 -6.47 -9.20
C ASP A 36 14.44 -6.24 -10.56
N ASN A 37 13.10 -6.18 -10.58
CA ASN A 37 12.27 -6.06 -11.77
C ASN A 37 11.56 -4.71 -11.91
N VAL A 38 11.91 -3.71 -11.10
CA VAL A 38 11.34 -2.35 -11.19
C VAL A 38 12.50 -1.35 -11.20
N ALA A 39 12.48 -0.41 -12.14
CA ALA A 39 13.52 0.62 -12.23
C ALA A 39 13.53 1.49 -10.97
N LYS A 40 14.72 1.81 -10.45
CA LYS A 40 14.89 2.51 -9.16
C LYS A 40 14.17 3.85 -9.13
N GLU A 41 14.20 4.56 -10.24
CA GLU A 41 13.59 5.87 -10.43
C GLU A 41 12.07 5.86 -10.19
N MET A 42 11.42 4.70 -10.32
CA MET A 42 9.97 4.55 -10.16
C MET A 42 9.52 4.48 -8.69
N TYR A 43 10.41 4.14 -7.77
CA TYR A 43 10.04 3.84 -6.39
C TYR A 43 10.91 4.56 -5.34
N ASP A 44 12.06 5.11 -5.74
CA ASP A 44 12.98 5.78 -4.82
C ASP A 44 12.32 7.02 -4.20
N GLY A 45 12.12 6.99 -2.89
CA GLY A 45 11.38 8.03 -2.14
C GLY A 45 9.85 7.96 -2.26
N PHE A 46 9.30 7.01 -3.04
CA PHE A 46 7.86 6.88 -3.29
C PHE A 46 7.30 5.47 -3.00
N ALA A 47 8.13 4.58 -2.44
CA ALA A 47 7.73 3.28 -1.94
C ALA A 47 7.34 3.35 -0.45
N TYR A 48 6.26 2.67 -0.11
CA TYR A 48 5.73 2.58 1.25
C TYR A 48 5.36 1.13 1.55
N HIS A 49 5.68 0.67 2.76
CA HIS A 49 5.20 -0.63 3.22
C HIS A 49 3.81 -0.42 3.83
N LEU A 50 2.83 -1.17 3.36
CA LEU A 50 1.47 -1.17 3.89
C LEU A 50 1.21 -2.43 4.69
N SER A 51 0.64 -2.24 5.88
CA SER A 51 0.01 -3.32 6.62
C SER A 51 -1.45 -2.99 6.84
N PHE A 52 -2.34 -3.98 6.88
CA PHE A 52 -3.72 -3.75 7.24
C PHE A 52 -4.33 -4.94 7.99
N THR A 53 -5.32 -4.63 8.81
CA THR A 53 -6.15 -5.61 9.52
C THR A 53 -7.60 -5.40 9.14
N THR A 54 -8.38 -6.48 9.15
CA THR A 54 -9.81 -6.42 8.87
C THR A 54 -10.64 -7.17 9.88
N ASP A 55 -11.82 -6.65 10.18
CA ASP A 55 -12.86 -7.32 10.96
C ASP A 55 -14.23 -7.24 10.26
N PRO A 56 -14.84 -8.37 9.85
CA PRO A 56 -14.30 -9.73 9.93
C PRO A 56 -13.07 -9.93 9.01
N ARG A 57 -12.42 -11.09 9.09
CA ARG A 57 -11.29 -11.42 8.21
C ARG A 57 -11.76 -11.46 6.76
N LEU A 58 -11.05 -10.75 5.87
CA LEU A 58 -11.34 -10.77 4.44
C LEU A 58 -11.16 -12.17 3.82
N PRO A 59 -12.00 -12.53 2.83
CA PRO A 59 -11.74 -13.66 1.94
C PRO A 59 -10.36 -13.58 1.29
N LEU A 60 -9.66 -14.71 1.21
CA LEU A 60 -8.31 -14.80 0.63
C LEU A 60 -8.25 -14.39 -0.85
N GLU A 61 -9.36 -14.49 -1.57
CA GLU A 61 -9.50 -14.03 -2.96
C GLU A 61 -9.40 -12.50 -3.10
N LEU A 62 -9.78 -11.75 -2.06
CA LEU A 62 -9.73 -10.29 -2.07
C LEU A 62 -8.36 -9.76 -1.62
N ALA A 63 -7.72 -10.47 -0.69
CA ALA A 63 -6.39 -10.15 -0.20
C ALA A 63 -5.66 -11.41 0.31
N ARG A 64 -4.57 -11.78 -0.36
CA ARG A 64 -3.75 -12.94 0.03
C ARG A 64 -2.76 -12.64 1.16
N ASP A 65 -2.27 -11.40 1.23
CA ASP A 65 -1.25 -10.98 2.20
C ASP A 65 -1.71 -9.70 2.91
N SER A 66 -1.56 -9.64 4.23
CA SER A 66 -1.84 -8.45 5.03
C SER A 66 -0.69 -7.44 5.01
N ASN A 67 0.47 -7.82 4.47
CA ASN A 67 1.64 -6.97 4.32
C ASN A 67 1.97 -6.81 2.82
N MET A 68 1.83 -5.59 2.33
CA MET A 68 1.99 -5.24 0.92
C MET A 68 2.98 -4.08 0.75
N VAL A 69 3.52 -3.94 -0.45
CA VAL A 69 4.33 -2.81 -0.88
C VAL A 69 3.51 -1.95 -1.83
N TYR A 70 3.37 -0.69 -1.47
CA TYR A 70 2.68 0.33 -2.26
C TYR A 70 3.67 1.30 -2.86
N PHE A 71 3.47 1.68 -4.11
CA PHE A 71 4.31 2.65 -4.78
C PHE A 71 3.52 3.64 -5.63
N ILE A 72 4.07 4.84 -5.71
CA ILE A 72 3.57 5.94 -6.56
C ILE A 72 4.62 6.20 -7.63
N GLU A 73 4.28 5.93 -8.88
CA GLU A 73 5.11 6.27 -10.03
C GLU A 73 4.93 7.76 -10.38
N ASP A 74 6.04 8.43 -10.74
CA ASP A 74 6.06 9.84 -11.16
C ASP A 74 5.11 10.08 -12.33
N GLY A 75 3.99 10.76 -12.07
CA GLY A 75 2.84 10.89 -12.98
C GLY A 75 1.51 10.37 -12.41
N GLY A 76 1.49 9.85 -11.18
CA GLY A 76 0.27 9.48 -10.45
C GLY A 76 -0.26 8.08 -10.74
N VAL A 77 0.50 7.27 -11.49
CA VAL A 77 0.19 5.84 -11.65
C VAL A 77 0.61 5.13 -10.37
N THR A 78 -0.32 4.39 -9.77
CA THR A 78 -0.07 3.70 -8.50
C THR A 78 -0.10 2.22 -8.70
N LYS A 79 0.84 1.53 -8.08
CA LYS A 79 0.78 0.07 -8.04
C LYS A 79 0.96 -0.42 -6.62
N LEU A 80 0.30 -1.53 -6.37
CA LEU A 80 0.24 -2.19 -5.08
C LEU A 80 0.57 -3.64 -5.34
N GLY A 81 1.47 -4.20 -4.55
CA GLY A 81 1.91 -5.57 -4.71
C GLY A 81 2.58 -6.08 -3.46
N TYR A 82 3.35 -7.14 -3.60
CA TYR A 82 4.10 -7.72 -2.51
C TYR A 82 5.47 -8.17 -3.01
N LEU A 83 6.38 -8.42 -2.07
CA LEU A 83 7.71 -8.92 -2.38
C LEU A 83 7.72 -10.44 -2.36
N ARG A 84 8.29 -11.03 -3.42
CA ARG A 84 8.65 -12.44 -3.46
C ARG A 84 10.14 -12.55 -3.74
N GLY A 85 10.93 -12.69 -2.68
CA GLY A 85 12.37 -12.45 -2.76
C GLY A 85 12.62 -10.96 -3.01
N SER A 86 13.48 -10.64 -3.98
CA SER A 86 13.77 -9.27 -4.41
C SER A 86 12.90 -8.79 -5.58
N SER A 87 11.91 -9.58 -6.00
CA SER A 87 10.99 -9.19 -7.08
C SER A 87 9.68 -8.64 -6.53
N PHE A 88 9.25 -7.51 -7.09
CA PHE A 88 7.92 -6.97 -6.89
C PHE A 88 6.90 -7.74 -7.74
N ILE A 89 5.85 -8.26 -7.10
CA ILE A 89 4.72 -8.90 -7.77
C ILE A 89 3.48 -8.03 -7.55
N GLU A 90 2.96 -7.46 -8.62
CA GLU A 90 1.76 -6.62 -8.55
C GLU A 90 0.54 -7.47 -8.13
N CYS A 91 -0.29 -6.91 -7.25
CA CYS A 91 -1.57 -7.50 -6.89
C CYS A 91 -2.49 -7.51 -8.10
N GLU A 92 -3.23 -8.60 -8.29
CA GLU A 92 -4.34 -8.62 -9.24
C GLU A 92 -5.36 -7.52 -8.85
N ASP A 93 -5.88 -6.80 -9.84
CA ASP A 93 -6.86 -5.76 -9.59
C ASP A 93 -8.18 -6.38 -9.15
N SER A 94 -8.44 -6.27 -7.85
CA SER A 94 -9.72 -6.58 -7.21
C SER A 94 -10.37 -5.31 -6.71
N ILE A 95 -11.70 -5.33 -6.50
CA ILE A 95 -12.41 -4.17 -5.94
C ILE A 95 -11.84 -3.75 -4.57
N PHE A 96 -11.36 -4.70 -3.76
CA PHE A 96 -10.69 -4.39 -2.51
C PHE A 96 -9.36 -3.69 -2.74
N ILE A 97 -8.52 -4.23 -3.63
CA ILE A 97 -7.21 -3.64 -3.99
C ILE A 97 -7.36 -2.23 -4.55
N SER A 98 -8.31 -1.98 -5.46
CA SER A 98 -8.59 -0.64 -5.99
C SER A 98 -9.06 0.32 -4.89
N THR A 99 -9.93 -0.15 -3.98
CA THR A 99 -10.38 0.66 -2.83
C THR A 99 -9.21 1.00 -1.91
N LEU A 100 -8.36 0.02 -1.60
CA LEU A 100 -7.19 0.21 -0.75
C LEU A 100 -6.20 1.20 -1.38
N LYS A 101 -5.87 1.06 -2.67
CA LYS A 101 -5.04 2.02 -3.43
C LYS A 101 -5.57 3.46 -3.27
N ALA A 102 -6.88 3.67 -3.47
CA ALA A 102 -7.50 4.99 -3.34
C ALA A 102 -7.41 5.56 -1.92
N ARG A 103 -7.70 4.75 -0.89
CA ARG A 103 -7.62 5.18 0.51
C ARG A 103 -6.20 5.54 0.94
N ILE A 104 -5.21 4.79 0.47
CA ILE A 104 -3.81 5.08 0.76
C ILE A 104 -3.35 6.36 0.09
N LEU A 105 -3.77 6.63 -1.15
CA LEU A 105 -3.52 7.92 -1.80
C LEU A 105 -4.09 9.09 -0.99
N GLU A 106 -5.36 8.98 -0.56
CA GLU A 106 -5.99 10.00 0.28
C GLU A 106 -5.15 10.26 1.54
N LEU A 107 -4.63 9.21 2.18
CA LEU A 107 -3.77 9.31 3.36
C LEU A 107 -2.46 10.04 3.09
N LEU A 108 -1.82 9.72 1.96
CA LEU A 108 -0.53 10.31 1.57
C LEU A 108 -0.68 11.78 1.18
N MET A 109 -1.83 12.15 0.60
CA MET A 109 -2.16 13.55 0.28
C MET A 109 -2.51 14.41 1.50
N MET A 110 -2.80 13.82 2.67
CA MET A 110 -3.07 14.59 3.88
C MET A 110 -1.80 15.30 4.41
N PRO A 111 -1.92 16.56 4.87
CA PRO A 111 -0.79 17.35 5.34
C PRO A 111 -0.05 16.66 6.50
N GLY A 112 1.28 16.74 6.47
CA GLY A 112 2.17 15.95 7.34
C GLY A 112 2.98 14.88 6.59
N ASP A 113 2.81 14.75 5.28
CA ASP A 113 3.75 14.01 4.44
C ASP A 113 4.97 14.88 4.09
N THR A 114 6.16 14.30 4.21
CA THR A 114 7.44 14.91 3.77
C THR A 114 7.87 14.36 2.41
N GLY A 115 6.96 13.71 1.67
CA GLY A 115 7.21 13.29 0.30
C GLY A 115 7.80 14.44 -0.51
N ASN A 116 8.91 14.18 -1.20
CA ASN A 116 9.53 15.14 -2.12
C ASN A 116 8.68 15.20 -3.40
N TYR A 117 7.49 15.78 -3.29
CA TYR A 117 6.68 16.14 -4.45
C TYR A 117 7.41 17.31 -5.11
N LYS A 118 8.08 17.04 -6.23
CA LYS A 118 8.65 18.12 -7.03
C LYS A 118 7.48 18.91 -7.63
N GLU A 119 7.45 20.21 -7.35
CA GLU A 119 6.60 21.18 -8.05
C GLU A 119 6.96 21.28 -9.54
#